data_AF-A0A2V1BX02-F1
#
_entry.id   AF-A0A2V1BX02-F1
#
_cell.length_a   1.000
_cell.length_b   1.000
_cell.length_c   1.000
_cell.angle_alpha   90.00
_cell.angle_beta   90.00
_cell.angle_gamma   90.00
#
_symmetry.space_group_name_H-M   'P 1'
#
loop_
_entity.id
_entity.type
_entity.pdbx_description
1 polymer ?
#
loop_
_entity_poly.entity_id
_entity_poly.type
_entity_poly.pdbx_seq_one_letter_code
_entity_poly.pdbx_strand_id
1 'polypeptide(L)'
;MGSISTLESQSTSDALADPVINENGLSGACKDVTVLFAKGTGENGNMGDGSSPGPAWAAAIRASLGTERVAVQGIEYDASVLGYLLGGSPSGSTTYLNTINQASTQCPNTKIVVGGYSQGGQILHNAAEKLSAAVTARIAAAVLFGDPDYPDTPGAIPASKTLQICHQGDIICRGIGGADAHLTYPSDAPQAAAFVVARV
;
A
#
# COMPACT_ATOMS: atom_id res chain seq x y z
N MET A 1 -17.72 5.07 60.12
CA MET A 1 -17.35 3.70 59.69
C MET A 1 -18.29 3.34 58.55
N GLY A 2 -17.96 3.30 57.27
CA GLY A 2 -16.76 3.41 56.47
C GLY A 2 -17.22 2.94 55.09
N SER A 3 -17.47 3.87 54.16
CA SER A 3 -18.05 3.55 52.85
C SER A 3 -17.05 2.76 52.02
N ILE A 4 -17.42 1.54 51.63
CA ILE A 4 -16.65 0.73 50.69
C ILE A 4 -16.94 1.28 49.30
N SER A 5 -15.99 2.05 48.77
CA SER A 5 -15.97 2.47 47.37
C SER A 5 -15.45 1.31 46.54
N THR A 6 -16.33 0.73 45.72
CA THR A 6 -15.95 -0.24 44.70
C THR A 6 -15.13 0.49 43.63
N LEU A 7 -13.83 0.24 43.57
CA LEU A 7 -12.97 0.71 42.49
C LEU A 7 -13.29 -0.11 41.24
N GLU A 8 -13.96 0.49 40.27
CA GLU A 8 -14.04 -0.05 38.91
C GLU A 8 -12.66 0.08 38.26
N SER A 9 -12.00 -1.05 38.01
CA SER A 9 -10.80 -1.12 37.20
C SER A 9 -11.17 -0.87 35.73
N GLN A 10 -11.04 0.37 35.28
CA GLN A 10 -11.05 0.66 33.84
C GLN A 10 -9.77 0.10 33.23
N SER A 11 -9.90 -1.04 32.57
CA SER A 11 -8.89 -1.58 31.66
C SER A 11 -8.85 -0.68 30.42
N THR A 12 -7.90 0.25 30.36
CA THR A 12 -7.48 0.89 29.11
C THR A 12 -6.68 -0.14 28.31
N SER A 13 -7.38 -1.08 27.67
CA SER A 13 -6.82 -1.79 26.53
C SER A 13 -6.98 -0.87 25.33
N ASP A 14 -5.91 -0.18 24.93
CA ASP A 14 -5.68 0.10 23.52
C ASP A 14 -5.66 -1.27 22.82
N ALA A 15 -6.85 -1.76 22.48
CA ALA A 15 -6.99 -2.82 21.51
C ALA A 15 -6.36 -2.25 20.24
N LEU A 16 -5.30 -2.90 19.74
CA LEU A 16 -4.87 -2.71 18.38
C LEU A 16 -6.13 -2.89 17.54
N ALA A 17 -6.68 -1.80 17.01
CA ALA A 17 -7.85 -1.87 16.15
C ALA A 17 -7.52 -2.88 15.05
N ASP A 18 -8.47 -3.77 14.74
CA ASP A 18 -8.28 -4.77 13.70
C ASP A 18 -7.74 -4.08 12.43
N PRO A 19 -6.78 -4.71 11.72
CA PRO A 19 -6.22 -4.13 10.51
C PRO A 19 -7.33 -3.68 9.55
N VAL A 20 -7.26 -2.43 9.09
CA VAL A 20 -8.25 -1.91 8.14
C VAL A 20 -7.98 -2.53 6.77
N ILE A 21 -8.74 -3.58 6.45
CA ILE A 21 -8.58 -4.34 5.20
C ILE A 21 -9.26 -3.67 4.00
N ASN A 22 -10.10 -2.65 4.24
CA ASN A 22 -10.79 -1.87 3.21
C ASN A 22 -10.63 -0.36 3.47
N GLU A 23 -10.00 0.35 2.53
CA GLU A 23 -9.76 1.79 2.59
C GLU A 23 -10.31 2.47 1.34
N ASN A 24 -11.14 3.50 1.52
CA ASN A 24 -11.86 4.20 0.44
C ASN A 24 -11.70 5.73 0.53
N GLY A 25 -10.49 6.19 0.87
CA GLY A 25 -10.20 7.58 1.21
C GLY A 25 -10.39 8.59 0.07
N LEU A 26 -10.43 8.16 -1.19
CA LEU A 26 -10.74 9.05 -2.32
C LEU A 26 -12.21 9.45 -2.41
N SER A 27 -13.10 8.80 -1.65
CA SER A 27 -14.51 9.22 -1.55
C SER A 27 -14.71 10.44 -0.63
N GLY A 28 -13.71 10.79 0.18
CA GLY A 28 -13.75 11.89 1.14
C GLY A 28 -13.21 13.22 0.60
N ALA A 29 -13.04 14.19 1.50
CA ALA A 29 -12.36 15.44 1.21
C ALA A 29 -10.87 15.18 0.89
N CYS A 30 -10.30 16.04 0.04
CA CYS A 30 -8.88 15.96 -0.28
C CYS A 30 -8.01 16.15 0.97
N LYS A 31 -6.96 15.33 1.05
CA LYS A 31 -5.94 15.39 2.09
C LYS A 31 -4.58 15.72 1.46
N ASP A 32 -3.61 16.04 2.30
CA ASP A 32 -2.26 16.43 1.86
C ASP A 32 -1.53 15.28 1.13
N VAL A 33 -1.79 14.04 1.57
CA VAL A 33 -1.18 12.83 0.99
C VAL A 33 -2.27 11.82 0.67
N THR A 34 -2.22 11.27 -0.54
CA THR A 34 -3.07 10.17 -0.99
C THR A 34 -2.20 8.95 -1.25
N VAL A 35 -2.37 7.90 -0.43
CA VAL A 35 -1.69 6.61 -0.55
C VAL A 35 -2.61 5.65 -1.28
N LEU A 36 -2.15 5.12 -2.41
CA LEU A 36 -2.82 4.09 -3.20
C LEU A 36 -2.06 2.78 -3.01
N PHE A 37 -2.76 1.68 -2.73
CA PHE A 37 -2.12 0.40 -2.49
C PHE A 37 -2.88 -0.76 -3.13
N ALA A 38 -2.16 -1.67 -3.77
CA ALA A 38 -2.71 -2.93 -4.28
C ALA A 38 -2.18 -4.12 -3.47
N LYS A 39 -3.12 -4.93 -2.96
CA LYS A 39 -2.87 -6.14 -2.16
C LYS A 39 -2.18 -7.27 -2.95
N GLY A 40 -1.86 -8.37 -2.28
CA GLY A 40 -1.30 -9.58 -2.87
C GLY A 40 -2.35 -10.59 -3.33
N THR A 41 -1.90 -11.66 -3.99
CA THR A 41 -2.78 -12.75 -4.49
C THR A 41 -3.52 -13.44 -3.36
N GLY A 42 -4.84 -13.60 -3.50
CA GLY A 42 -5.69 -14.30 -2.55
C GLY A 42 -6.00 -13.53 -1.26
N GLU A 43 -5.45 -12.32 -1.08
CA GLU A 43 -5.74 -11.49 0.10
C GLU A 43 -7.15 -10.90 0.03
N ASN A 44 -7.78 -10.71 1.20
CA ASN A 44 -9.12 -10.16 1.30
C ASN A 44 -9.14 -8.61 1.27
N GLY A 45 -10.32 -8.04 1.03
CA GLY A 45 -10.52 -6.59 1.00
C GLY A 45 -9.79 -5.90 -0.15
N ASN A 46 -9.50 -4.61 -0.01
CA ASN A 46 -8.76 -3.83 -1.01
C ASN A 46 -7.35 -3.42 -0.55
N MET A 47 -7.04 -3.58 0.74
CA MET A 47 -5.71 -3.35 1.31
C MET A 47 -4.95 -4.65 1.62
N GLY A 48 -5.63 -5.79 1.60
CA GLY A 48 -5.11 -7.06 2.11
C GLY A 48 -5.38 -7.25 3.59
N ASP A 49 -5.28 -8.50 4.06
CA ASP A 49 -5.58 -8.92 5.42
C ASP A 49 -4.42 -9.72 6.03
N GLY A 50 -4.55 -10.11 7.30
CA GLY A 50 -3.57 -10.96 7.98
C GLY A 50 -2.15 -10.40 7.97
N SER A 51 -1.26 -11.01 7.18
CA SER A 51 0.15 -10.64 7.03
C SER A 51 0.44 -9.79 5.80
N SER A 52 -0.57 -9.13 5.22
CA SER A 52 -0.37 -8.16 4.15
C SER A 52 0.41 -6.93 4.67
N PRO A 53 1.39 -6.40 3.92
CA PRO A 53 2.07 -5.16 4.30
C PRO A 53 1.17 -3.92 4.17
N GLY A 54 0.06 -3.98 3.42
CA GLY A 54 -0.80 -2.83 3.12
C GLY A 54 -1.32 -2.10 4.36
N PRO A 55 -2.08 -2.77 5.26
CA PRO A 55 -2.59 -2.15 6.47
C PRO A 55 -1.49 -1.63 7.40
N ALA A 56 -0.39 -2.40 7.54
CA ALA A 56 0.75 -2.01 8.38
C ALA A 56 1.45 -0.76 7.85
N TRP A 57 1.68 -0.68 6.54
CA TRP A 57 2.30 0.47 5.88
C TRP A 57 1.41 1.72 5.96
N ALA A 58 0.11 1.59 5.70
CA ALA A 58 -0.85 2.67 5.84
C ALA A 58 -0.90 3.21 7.27
N ALA A 59 -0.92 2.32 8.27
CA ALA A 59 -0.88 2.69 9.68
C ALA A 59 0.43 3.44 10.04
N ALA A 60 1.58 2.96 9.56
CA ALA A 60 2.88 3.60 9.81
C ALA A 60 2.98 5.00 9.18
N ILE A 61 2.43 5.21 7.98
CA ILE A 61 2.35 6.55 7.35
C ILE A 61 1.47 7.48 8.19
N ARG A 62 0.27 7.01 8.60
CA ARG A 62 -0.65 7.81 9.43
C ARG A 62 -0.06 8.13 10.80
N ALA A 63 0.68 7.20 11.41
CA ALA A 63 1.38 7.44 12.67
C ALA A 63 2.45 8.54 12.52
N SER A 64 3.10 8.62 11.36
CA SER A 64 4.16 9.60 11.10
C SER A 64 3.64 10.98 10.68
N LEU A 65 2.56 11.04 9.89
CA LEU A 65 2.04 12.28 9.29
C LEU A 65 0.76 12.80 9.93
N GLY A 66 0.06 11.97 10.71
CA GLY A 66 -1.28 12.25 11.24
C GLY A 66 -2.39 11.73 10.31
N THR A 67 -3.42 11.13 10.90
CA THR A 67 -4.58 10.54 10.19
C THR A 67 -5.36 11.57 9.36
N GLU A 68 -5.44 12.82 9.82
CA GLU A 68 -6.14 13.90 9.12
C GLU A 68 -5.45 14.31 7.81
N ARG A 69 -4.13 14.11 7.70
CA ARG A 69 -3.33 14.48 6.52
C ARG A 69 -3.26 13.39 5.45
N VAL A 70 -3.67 12.16 5.78
CA VAL A 70 -3.46 10.98 4.93
C VAL A 70 -4.80 10.36 4.52
N ALA A 71 -5.07 10.34 3.21
CA ALA A 71 -6.10 9.52 2.59
C ALA A 71 -5.45 8.22 2.13
N VAL A 72 -6.08 7.09 2.41
CA VAL A 72 -5.63 5.77 1.93
C VAL A 72 -6.73 5.20 1.05
N GLN A 73 -6.35 4.63 -0.09
CA GLN A 73 -7.27 3.99 -1.02
C GLN A 73 -6.67 2.66 -1.47
N GLY A 74 -7.36 1.57 -1.16
CA GLY A 74 -7.01 0.28 -1.73
C GLY A 74 -7.51 0.16 -3.16
N ILE A 75 -6.77 -0.61 -3.97
CA ILE A 75 -7.17 -0.93 -5.33
C ILE A 75 -8.08 -2.16 -5.28
N GLU A 76 -9.31 -1.98 -5.75
CA GLU A 76 -10.29 -3.06 -5.82
C GLU A 76 -10.04 -3.92 -7.05
N TYR A 77 -9.77 -5.21 -6.83
CA TYR A 77 -9.60 -6.22 -7.88
C TYR A 77 -9.59 -7.62 -7.27
N ASP A 78 -9.72 -8.62 -8.14
CA ASP A 78 -9.90 -10.04 -7.80
C ASP A 78 -8.70 -10.68 -7.12
N ALA A 79 -7.49 -10.18 -7.35
CA ALA A 79 -6.23 -10.74 -6.83
C ALA A 79 -6.12 -12.26 -7.02
N SER A 80 -6.58 -12.77 -8.17
CA SER A 80 -6.64 -14.21 -8.43
C SER A 80 -5.28 -14.79 -8.79
N VAL A 81 -5.07 -16.09 -8.53
CA VAL A 81 -3.85 -16.81 -8.95
C VAL A 81 -3.65 -16.72 -10.47
N LEU A 82 -4.72 -16.80 -11.26
CA LEU A 82 -4.64 -16.64 -12.70
C LEU A 82 -4.16 -15.24 -13.09
N GLY A 83 -4.66 -14.20 -12.42
CA GLY A 83 -4.18 -12.83 -12.60
C GLY A 83 -2.66 -12.72 -12.37
N TYR A 84 -2.14 -13.32 -11.30
CA TYR A 84 -0.70 -13.34 -11.02
C TYR A 84 0.10 -14.01 -12.14
N LEU A 85 -0.33 -15.20 -12.57
CA LEU A 85 0.36 -15.99 -13.59
C LEU A 85 0.37 -15.30 -14.97
N LEU A 86 -0.55 -14.37 -15.21
CA LEU A 86 -0.64 -13.57 -16.43
C LEU A 86 0.15 -12.25 -16.35
N GLY A 87 0.89 -11.99 -15.27
CA GLY A 87 1.61 -10.73 -15.09
C GLY A 87 0.76 -9.62 -14.44
N GLY A 88 -0.23 -9.99 -13.64
CA GLY A 88 -1.17 -9.07 -12.99
C GLY A 88 -2.56 -9.07 -13.63
N SER A 89 -3.58 -8.84 -12.81
CA SER A 89 -4.97 -8.72 -13.27
C SER A 89 -5.14 -7.57 -14.27
N PRO A 90 -5.65 -7.80 -15.51
CA PRO A 90 -5.86 -6.72 -16.48
C PRO A 90 -6.89 -5.68 -16.01
N SER A 91 -7.95 -6.12 -15.34
CA SER A 91 -8.95 -5.22 -14.73
C SER A 91 -8.37 -4.50 -13.52
N GLY A 92 -7.58 -5.18 -12.69
CA GLY A 92 -6.86 -4.55 -11.57
C GLY A 92 -5.89 -3.46 -12.03
N SER A 93 -5.13 -3.73 -13.10
CA SER A 93 -4.20 -2.76 -13.72
C SER A 93 -4.94 -1.53 -14.25
N THR A 94 -6.09 -1.74 -14.90
CA THR A 94 -6.94 -0.64 -15.38
C THR A 94 -7.55 0.15 -14.22
N THR A 95 -7.96 -0.53 -13.16
CA THR A 95 -8.50 0.10 -11.95
C THR A 95 -7.43 0.95 -11.28
N TYR A 96 -6.21 0.44 -11.10
CA TYR A 96 -5.11 1.20 -10.51
C TYR A 96 -4.78 2.45 -11.35
N LEU A 97 -4.65 2.31 -12.68
CA LEU A 97 -4.46 3.44 -13.59
C LEU A 97 -5.54 4.52 -13.39
N ASN A 98 -6.81 4.11 -13.35
CA ASN A 98 -7.93 5.02 -13.16
C ASN A 98 -7.90 5.68 -11.78
N THR A 99 -7.56 4.96 -10.71
CA THR A 99 -7.44 5.50 -9.36
C THR A 99 -6.31 6.53 -9.25
N ILE A 100 -5.16 6.31 -9.90
CA ILE A 100 -4.06 7.30 -9.95
C ILE A 100 -4.54 8.57 -10.67
N ASN A 101 -5.21 8.43 -11.82
CA ASN A 101 -5.76 9.56 -12.57
C ASN A 101 -6.86 10.29 -11.78
N GLN A 102 -7.71 9.57 -11.05
CA GLN A 102 -8.72 10.15 -10.17
C GLN A 102 -8.06 10.97 -9.06
N ALA A 103 -7.09 10.41 -8.32
CA ALA A 103 -6.36 11.14 -7.28
C ALA A 103 -5.70 12.42 -7.83
N SER A 104 -5.12 12.33 -9.03
CA SER A 104 -4.48 13.46 -9.72
C SER A 104 -5.46 14.58 -10.08
N THR A 105 -6.68 14.25 -10.50
CA THR A 105 -7.66 15.22 -10.97
C THR A 105 -8.54 15.77 -9.83
N GLN A 106 -9.01 14.89 -8.95
CA GLN A 106 -9.88 15.24 -7.83
C GLN A 106 -9.15 16.04 -6.76
N CYS A 107 -7.88 15.71 -6.48
CA CYS A 107 -7.07 16.35 -5.45
C CYS A 107 -5.79 16.94 -6.05
N PRO A 108 -5.86 18.08 -6.76
CA PRO A 108 -4.72 18.61 -7.51
C PRO A 108 -3.51 18.96 -6.64
N ASN A 109 -3.69 19.19 -5.34
CA ASN A 109 -2.60 19.51 -4.40
C ASN A 109 -2.08 18.31 -3.60
N THR A 110 -2.73 17.13 -3.67
CA THR A 110 -2.28 15.95 -2.91
C THR A 110 -0.96 15.43 -3.45
N LYS A 111 -0.09 14.99 -2.54
CA LYS A 111 1.07 14.15 -2.88
C LYS A 111 0.58 12.72 -3.11
N ILE A 112 0.75 12.21 -4.33
CA ILE A 112 0.32 10.86 -4.68
C ILE A 112 1.44 9.89 -4.33
N VAL A 113 1.12 8.90 -3.51
CA VAL A 113 1.98 7.78 -3.15
C VAL A 113 1.33 6.52 -3.68
N VAL A 114 2.09 5.68 -4.37
CA VAL A 114 1.60 4.41 -4.91
C VAL A 114 2.37 3.25 -4.29
N GLY A 115 1.73 2.11 -4.14
CA GLY A 115 2.42 0.89 -3.74
C GLY A 115 1.69 -0.39 -4.10
N GLY A 116 2.42 -1.50 -4.00
CA GLY A 116 1.89 -2.81 -4.35
C GLY A 116 2.67 -3.91 -3.66
N TYR A 117 1.99 -5.01 -3.34
CA TYR A 117 2.59 -6.23 -2.80
C TYR A 117 2.36 -7.40 -3.76
N SER A 118 3.41 -8.13 -4.12
CA SER A 118 3.29 -9.33 -4.98
C SER A 118 2.58 -9.00 -6.30
N GLN A 119 1.45 -9.65 -6.62
CA GLN A 119 0.60 -9.29 -7.77
C GLN A 119 0.18 -7.81 -7.79
N GLY A 120 0.02 -7.18 -6.62
CA GLY A 120 -0.22 -5.74 -6.50
C GLY A 120 0.90 -4.88 -7.10
N GLY A 121 2.15 -5.37 -7.06
CA GLY A 121 3.29 -4.78 -7.74
C GLY A 121 3.15 -4.85 -9.25
N GLN A 122 2.83 -6.03 -9.79
CA GLN A 122 2.62 -6.23 -11.24
C GLN A 122 1.53 -5.30 -11.80
N ILE A 123 0.39 -5.17 -11.10
CA ILE A 123 -0.68 -4.29 -11.58
C ILE A 123 -0.31 -2.79 -11.45
N LEU A 124 0.59 -2.44 -10.52
CA LEU A 124 1.18 -1.10 -10.45
C LEU A 124 2.12 -0.84 -11.65
N HIS A 125 2.98 -1.80 -12.01
CA HIS A 125 3.81 -1.72 -13.22
C HIS A 125 2.95 -1.49 -14.46
N ASN A 126 1.97 -2.36 -14.70
CA ASN A 126 1.05 -2.27 -15.83
C ASN A 126 0.27 -0.94 -15.90
N ALA A 127 -0.08 -0.38 -14.75
CA ALA A 127 -0.73 0.93 -14.67
C ALA A 127 0.25 2.06 -14.98
N ALA A 128 1.45 2.02 -14.40
CA ALA A 128 2.47 3.05 -14.51
C ALA A 128 3.00 3.22 -15.94
N GLU A 129 3.09 2.13 -16.71
CA GLU A 129 3.44 2.17 -18.14
C GLU A 129 2.47 3.01 -18.99
N LYS A 130 1.21 3.12 -18.56
CA LYS A 130 0.14 3.80 -19.28
C LYS A 130 -0.11 5.22 -18.78
N LEU A 131 0.60 5.66 -17.75
CA LEU A 131 0.46 7.02 -17.23
C LEU A 131 1.04 8.04 -18.20
N SER A 132 0.35 9.18 -18.33
CA SER A 132 0.94 10.35 -18.99
C SER A 132 2.12 10.88 -18.18
N ALA A 133 3.10 11.49 -18.83
CA ALA A 133 4.24 12.11 -18.15
C ALA A 133 3.82 13.13 -17.07
N ALA A 134 2.72 13.86 -17.30
CA ALA A 134 2.17 14.82 -16.35
C ALA A 134 1.65 14.14 -15.07
N VAL A 135 0.97 13.00 -15.18
CA VAL A 135 0.48 12.25 -14.02
C VAL A 135 1.63 11.53 -13.32
N THR A 136 2.57 10.93 -14.06
CA THR A 136 3.78 10.33 -13.50
C THR A 136 4.59 11.34 -12.67
N ALA A 137 4.71 12.59 -13.14
CA ALA A 137 5.42 13.65 -12.41
C ALA A 137 4.79 13.97 -11.04
N ARG A 138 3.49 13.73 -10.86
CA ARG A 138 2.77 13.94 -9.60
C ARG A 138 2.98 12.84 -8.56
N ILE A 139 3.49 11.68 -8.96
CA ILE A 139 3.82 10.61 -8.01
C ILE A 139 5.03 11.07 -7.19
N ALA A 140 4.86 11.16 -5.88
CA ALA A 140 5.88 11.56 -4.93
C ALA A 140 6.77 10.37 -4.54
N ALA A 141 6.16 9.20 -4.33
CA ALA A 141 6.84 7.96 -3.98
C ALA A 141 6.10 6.73 -4.52
N ALA A 142 6.86 5.69 -4.88
CA ALA A 142 6.38 4.35 -5.19
C ALA A 142 7.05 3.35 -4.23
N VAL A 143 6.27 2.45 -3.61
CA VAL A 143 6.81 1.41 -2.72
C VAL A 143 6.29 0.02 -3.12
N LEU A 144 7.21 -0.90 -3.37
CA LEU A 144 6.93 -2.24 -3.84
C LEU A 144 7.46 -3.27 -2.82
N PHE A 145 6.59 -4.19 -2.40
CA PHE A 145 6.93 -5.28 -1.48
C PHE A 145 6.87 -6.62 -2.24
N GLY A 146 7.95 -7.41 -2.22
CA GLY A 146 7.98 -8.73 -2.87
C GLY A 146 7.61 -8.70 -4.35
N ASP A 147 8.06 -7.68 -5.08
CA ASP A 147 7.62 -7.43 -6.45
C ASP A 147 8.16 -8.47 -7.45
N PRO A 148 7.30 -9.17 -8.22
CA PRO A 148 7.74 -10.11 -9.25
C PRO A 148 8.63 -9.48 -10.33
N ASP A 149 8.47 -8.17 -10.56
CA ASP A 149 9.22 -7.41 -11.57
C ASP A 149 10.49 -6.74 -10.98
N TYR A 150 10.89 -7.10 -9.76
CA TYR A 150 12.13 -6.61 -9.15
C TYR A 150 13.37 -6.92 -10.03
N PRO A 151 14.32 -5.97 -10.23
CA PRO A 151 14.44 -4.67 -9.58
C PRO A 151 13.87 -3.49 -10.40
N ASP A 152 12.94 -3.71 -11.33
CA ASP A 152 12.52 -2.69 -12.28
C ASP A 152 11.61 -1.63 -11.64
N THR A 153 11.74 -0.38 -12.06
CA THR A 153 10.86 0.70 -11.58
C THR A 153 9.52 0.67 -12.33
N PRO A 154 8.38 1.00 -11.68
CA PRO A 154 7.09 1.05 -12.36
C PRO A 154 7.04 2.12 -13.46
N GLY A 155 6.98 1.68 -14.71
CA GLY A 155 6.91 2.56 -15.89
C GLY A 155 8.01 3.62 -15.88
N ALA A 156 7.61 4.89 -16.00
CA ALA A 156 8.53 6.03 -16.00
C ALA A 156 8.74 6.69 -14.62
N ILE A 157 8.34 6.04 -13.51
CA ILE A 157 8.59 6.57 -12.16
C ILE A 157 10.09 6.48 -11.86
N PRO A 158 10.78 7.60 -11.56
CA PRO A 158 12.22 7.59 -11.35
C PRO A 158 12.64 6.71 -10.17
N ALA A 159 13.78 6.01 -10.28
CA ALA A 159 14.36 5.22 -9.20
C ALA A 159 14.56 6.02 -7.89
N SER A 160 14.82 7.33 -7.98
CA SER A 160 14.91 8.20 -6.80
C SER A 160 13.59 8.35 -6.02
N LYS A 161 12.46 8.01 -6.64
CA LYS A 161 11.12 7.99 -6.04
C LYS A 161 10.61 6.57 -5.76
N THR A 162 11.37 5.53 -6.11
CA THR A 162 10.94 4.14 -5.97
C THR A 162 11.74 3.44 -4.88
N LEU A 163 11.04 2.80 -3.95
CA LEU A 163 11.61 1.85 -3.00
C LEU A 163 11.09 0.46 -3.33
N GLN A 164 11.99 -0.47 -3.56
CA GLN A 164 11.65 -1.88 -3.72
C GLN A 164 12.23 -2.67 -2.56
N ILE A 165 11.38 -3.43 -1.90
CA ILE A 165 11.73 -4.28 -0.77
C ILE A 165 11.52 -5.71 -1.21
N CYS A 166 12.62 -6.41 -1.43
CA CYS A 166 12.63 -7.82 -1.80
C CYS A 166 13.51 -8.56 -0.78
N HIS A 167 12.91 -9.39 0.07
CA HIS A 167 13.61 -10.13 1.11
C HIS A 167 14.56 -11.19 0.55
N GLN A 168 15.58 -11.53 1.33
CA GLN A 168 16.45 -12.63 0.98
C GLN A 168 15.69 -13.96 1.04
N GLY A 169 15.74 -14.71 -0.05
CA GLY A 169 15.04 -15.99 -0.18
C GLY A 169 13.56 -15.85 -0.54
N ASP A 170 13.09 -14.65 -0.89
CA ASP A 170 11.78 -14.50 -1.51
C ASP A 170 11.82 -15.02 -2.96
N ILE A 171 11.14 -16.16 -3.18
CA ILE A 171 11.08 -16.82 -4.48
C ILE A 171 10.38 -15.98 -5.55
N ILE A 172 9.47 -15.08 -5.16
CA ILE A 172 8.66 -14.31 -6.08
C ILE A 172 9.49 -13.25 -6.79
N CYS A 173 10.25 -12.45 -6.02
CA CYS A 173 11.05 -11.36 -6.58
C CYS A 173 12.49 -11.77 -6.94
N ARG A 174 12.97 -12.96 -6.53
CA ARG A 174 14.33 -13.44 -6.85
C ARG A 174 14.39 -14.70 -7.69
N GLY A 175 13.27 -15.41 -7.87
CA GLY A 175 13.22 -16.72 -8.53
C GLY A 175 13.87 -17.87 -7.75
N ILE A 176 14.49 -17.59 -6.59
CA ILE A 176 15.19 -18.58 -5.76
C ILE A 176 14.81 -18.35 -4.29
N GLY A 177 14.39 -19.42 -3.62
CA GLY A 177 14.03 -19.41 -2.20
C GLY A 177 12.69 -20.08 -1.94
N GLY A 178 11.87 -19.50 -1.06
CA GLY A 178 10.56 -20.04 -0.70
C GLY A 178 9.51 -18.96 -0.41
N ALA A 179 8.28 -19.42 -0.17
CA ALA A 179 7.15 -18.54 0.11
C ALA A 179 7.25 -17.84 1.48
N ASP A 180 7.90 -18.44 2.47
CA ASP A 180 7.95 -17.89 3.84
C ASP A 180 8.56 -16.48 3.88
N ALA A 181 9.65 -16.25 3.13
CA ALA A 181 10.26 -14.92 3.04
C ALA A 181 9.33 -13.88 2.37
N HIS A 182 8.45 -14.33 1.48
CA HIS A 182 7.47 -13.49 0.80
C HIS A 182 6.35 -13.00 1.73
N LEU A 183 6.12 -13.65 2.88
CA LEU A 183 4.99 -13.36 3.78
C LEU A 183 5.36 -12.45 4.96
N THR A 184 6.56 -11.85 4.96
CA THR A 184 7.13 -11.14 6.13
C THR A 184 7.23 -9.62 5.95
N TYR A 185 6.70 -9.08 4.86
CA TYR A 185 6.77 -7.65 4.53
C TYR A 185 6.05 -6.66 5.48
N PRO A 186 5.10 -7.05 6.36
CA PRO A 186 4.61 -6.13 7.39
C PRO A 186 5.72 -5.57 8.28
N SER A 187 6.82 -6.31 8.44
CA SER A 187 7.97 -5.87 9.24
C SER A 187 8.71 -4.66 8.64
N ASP A 188 8.59 -4.43 7.33
CA ASP A 188 9.22 -3.32 6.62
C ASP A 188 8.37 -2.05 6.58
N ALA A 189 7.12 -2.11 7.08
CA ALA A 189 6.20 -0.99 7.07
C ALA A 189 6.82 0.31 7.65
N PRO A 190 7.60 0.29 8.75
CA PRO A 190 8.28 1.49 9.25
C PRO A 190 9.31 2.07 8.27
N GLN A 191 10.14 1.22 7.64
CA GLN A 191 11.13 1.66 6.64
C GLN A 191 10.43 2.24 5.40
N ALA A 192 9.41 1.54 4.92
CA ALA A 192 8.60 1.96 3.78
C ALA A 192 7.87 3.29 4.05
N ALA A 193 7.32 3.49 5.25
CA ALA A 193 6.69 4.75 5.64
C ALA A 193 7.72 5.89 5.73
N ALA A 194 8.90 5.66 6.31
CA ALA A 194 9.97 6.66 6.38
C ALA A 194 10.42 7.14 4.99
N PHE A 195 10.49 6.23 4.01
CA PHE A 195 10.79 6.57 2.61
C PHE A 195 9.74 7.50 1.99
N VAL A 196 8.46 7.27 2.30
CA VAL A 196 7.34 8.12 1.86
C VAL A 196 7.40 9.48 2.54
N VAL A 197 7.56 9.52 3.87
CA VAL A 197 7.61 10.75 4.67
C VAL A 197 8.69 11.70 4.17
N ALA A 198 9.84 11.18 3.73
CA ALA A 198 10.92 11.99 3.16
C ALA A 198 10.60 12.63 1.80
N ARG A 199 9.45 12.32 1.18
CA ARG A 199 9.07 12.72 -0.18
C ARG A 199 7.76 13.52 -0.26
N VAL A 200 7.04 13.68 0.85
CA VAL A 200 5.71 14.32 0.89
C VAL A 200 5.65 15.57 1.76
#